data_AF-A0AAV7X6V6-F1
#
_entry.id   AF-A0AAV7X6V6-F1
#
_cell.length_a   1.000
_cell.length_b   1.000
_cell.length_c   1.000
_cell.angle_alpha   90.00
_cell.angle_beta   90.00
_cell.angle_gamma   90.00
#
_symmetry.space_group_name_H-M   'P 1'
#
loop_
_entity.id
_entity.type
_entity.pdbx_description
1 polymer ?
#
loop_
_entity_poly.entity_id
_entity_poly.type
_entity_poly.pdbx_seq_one_letter_code
_entity_poly.pdbx_strand_id
1 'polypeptide(L)'
;MVTRRLENGSYSGRLGLLEQHKTDLALGPYALTLDRLATFRPSAAFLMDSAKLHMRCGSGTLLLPAWHHRVVILSLLLASLAAMALAQTALSTLLEKDGAITSPRQGRRPCCKFCSGDVTIHT
;
A
#
# COMPACT_ATOMS: atom_id res chain seq x y z
N MET A 1 -24.93 -23.20 -14.57
CA MET A 1 -24.93 -24.55 -13.96
C MET A 1 -23.50 -24.86 -13.54
N VAL A 2 -23.23 -25.01 -12.25
CA VAL A 2 -21.87 -25.23 -11.75
C VAL A 2 -21.59 -26.74 -11.74
N THR A 3 -20.72 -27.20 -12.64
CA THR A 3 -20.21 -28.58 -12.59
C THR A 3 -19.05 -28.64 -11.61
N ARG A 4 -19.16 -29.50 -10.60
CA ARG A 4 -18.16 -29.66 -9.53
C ARG A 4 -17.51 -31.03 -9.64
N ARG A 5 -16.22 -31.11 -9.33
CA ARG A 5 -15.55 -32.39 -9.11
C ARG A 5 -15.93 -32.91 -7.73
N LEU A 6 -16.44 -34.13 -7.69
CA LEU A 6 -16.84 -34.83 -6.47
C LEU A 6 -15.59 -35.33 -5.73
N GLU A 7 -15.73 -35.69 -4.46
CA GLU A 7 -14.62 -36.17 -3.64
C GLU A 7 -14.00 -37.47 -4.17
N ASN A 8 -14.79 -38.28 -4.87
CA ASN A 8 -14.35 -39.48 -5.56
C ASN A 8 -13.59 -39.20 -6.87
N GLY A 9 -13.35 -37.94 -7.22
CA GLY A 9 -12.66 -37.52 -8.44
C GLY A 9 -13.52 -37.44 -9.70
N SER A 10 -14.77 -37.92 -9.66
CA SER A 10 -15.70 -37.86 -10.80
C SER A 10 -16.36 -36.49 -10.96
N TYR A 11 -16.86 -36.19 -12.16
CA TYR A 11 -17.57 -34.94 -12.42
C TYR A 11 -19.08 -35.06 -12.17
N SER A 12 -19.71 -34.00 -11.67
CA SER A 12 -21.16 -33.91 -11.55
C SER A 12 -21.84 -33.30 -12.78
N GLY A 13 -23.15 -33.54 -12.92
CA GLY A 13 -23.96 -32.99 -14.01
C GLY A 13 -23.63 -33.60 -15.37
N ARG A 14 -23.74 -32.80 -16.44
CA ARG A 14 -23.51 -33.26 -17.82
C ARG A 14 -22.07 -33.73 -18.09
N LEU A 15 -21.09 -33.20 -17.37
CA LEU A 15 -19.70 -33.67 -17.48
C LEU A 15 -19.53 -35.09 -16.90
N GLY A 16 -20.26 -35.43 -15.83
CA GLY A 16 -20.26 -36.80 -15.29
C GLY A 16 -20.91 -37.81 -16.24
N LEU A 17 -21.95 -37.39 -16.96
CA LEU A 17 -22.57 -38.23 -18.00
C LEU A 17 -21.64 -38.44 -19.19
N LEU A 18 -20.87 -37.41 -19.57
CA LEU A 18 -19.84 -37.49 -20.61
C LEU A 18 -18.70 -38.42 -20.18
N GLU A 19 -18.26 -38.34 -18.92
CA GLU A 19 -17.24 -39.22 -18.34
C GLU A 19 -17.70 -40.69 -18.31
N GLN A 20 -18.98 -40.94 -18.02
CA GLN A 20 -19.58 -42.28 -18.03
C GLN A 20 -19.97 -42.79 -19.43
N HIS A 21 -19.65 -42.06 -20.49
CA HIS A 21 -20.06 -42.36 -21.88
C HIS A 21 -21.58 -42.53 -22.05
N LYS A 22 -22.38 -41.87 -21.21
CA LYS A 22 -23.86 -41.87 -21.32
C LYS A 22 -24.38 -40.77 -22.24
N THR A 23 -23.51 -39.83 -22.61
CA THR A 23 -23.78 -38.75 -23.56
C THR A 23 -22.54 -38.54 -24.42
N ASP A 24 -22.72 -38.35 -25.72
CA ASP A 24 -21.61 -38.17 -26.65
C ASP A 24 -21.07 -36.73 -26.66
N LEU A 25 -21.90 -35.77 -26.25
CA LEU A 25 -21.58 -34.35 -26.30
C LEU A 25 -22.16 -33.59 -25.11
N ALA A 26 -21.34 -32.73 -24.50
CA ALA A 26 -21.77 -31.80 -23.47
C ALA A 26 -21.66 -30.35 -23.98
N LEU A 27 -22.80 -29.76 -24.37
CA LEU A 27 -22.88 -28.34 -24.74
C LEU A 27 -23.30 -27.49 -23.54
N GLY A 28 -22.59 -26.39 -23.32
CA GLY A 28 -22.88 -25.44 -22.26
C GLY A 28 -21.69 -24.52 -21.94
N PRO A 29 -21.91 -23.51 -21.08
CA PRO A 29 -20.84 -22.64 -20.59
C PRO A 29 -20.00 -23.40 -19.56
N TYR A 30 -18.95 -24.05 -20.01
CA TYR A 30 -17.97 -24.71 -19.15
C TYR A 30 -16.68 -23.91 -19.12
N ALA A 31 -16.24 -23.54 -17.92
CA ALA A 31 -14.90 -23.04 -17.73
C ALA A 31 -13.87 -24.11 -18.11
N LEU A 32 -12.87 -23.72 -18.90
CA LEU A 32 -11.73 -24.54 -19.22
C LEU A 32 -10.73 -24.45 -18.07
N THR A 33 -10.58 -25.55 -17.33
CA THR A 33 -9.59 -25.69 -16.26
C THR A 33 -8.59 -26.78 -16.65
N LEU A 34 -7.37 -26.72 -16.12
CA LEU A 34 -6.32 -27.72 -16.40
C LEU A 34 -6.80 -29.15 -16.10
N ASP A 35 -7.55 -29.31 -15.00
CA ASP A 35 -8.12 -30.59 -14.60
C ASP A 35 -9.11 -31.17 -15.63
N ARG A 36 -9.93 -30.30 -16.23
CA ARG A 36 -10.88 -30.72 -17.28
C ARG A 36 -10.19 -31.01 -18.60
N LEU A 37 -9.08 -30.32 -18.90
CA LEU A 37 -8.27 -30.56 -20.09
C LEU A 37 -7.51 -31.88 -20.01
N ALA A 38 -7.23 -32.38 -18.80
CA ALA A 38 -6.63 -33.69 -18.60
C ALA A 38 -7.63 -34.84 -18.87
N THR A 39 -8.93 -34.63 -18.60
CA THR A 39 -9.97 -35.65 -18.76
C THR A 39 -10.70 -35.57 -20.10
N PHE A 40 -10.99 -34.36 -20.58
CA PHE A 40 -11.82 -34.12 -21.76
C PHE A 40 -11.04 -33.37 -22.84
N ARG A 41 -11.45 -33.55 -24.10
CA ARG A 41 -10.95 -32.77 -25.24
C ARG A 41 -11.98 -31.72 -25.67
N PRO A 42 -11.94 -30.50 -25.11
CA PRO A 42 -12.83 -29.44 -25.53
C PRO A 42 -12.46 -28.91 -26.92
N SER A 43 -13.45 -28.36 -27.62
CA SER A 43 -13.24 -27.54 -28.80
C SER A 43 -12.64 -26.17 -28.43
N ALA A 44 -12.26 -25.38 -29.44
CA ALA A 44 -11.79 -24.02 -29.22
C ALA A 44 -12.77 -23.20 -28.38
N ALA A 45 -12.23 -22.45 -27.43
CA ALA A 45 -13.03 -21.64 -26.51
C ALA A 45 -13.79 -20.56 -27.28
N PHE A 46 -15.11 -20.55 -27.14
CA PHE A 46 -15.99 -19.59 -27.80
C PHE A 46 -16.06 -18.24 -27.09
N LEU A 47 -15.86 -18.21 -25.76
CA LEU A 47 -16.05 -17.03 -24.94
C LEU A 47 -14.96 -16.93 -23.87
N MET A 48 -14.27 -15.80 -23.84
CA MET A 48 -13.30 -15.44 -22.80
C MET A 48 -13.99 -14.56 -21.78
N ASP A 49 -14.29 -15.12 -20.60
CA ASP A 49 -14.81 -14.35 -19.47
C ASP A 49 -13.87 -14.47 -18.28
N SER A 50 -13.67 -13.36 -17.59
CA SER A 50 -12.89 -13.30 -16.36
C SER A 50 -13.84 -13.21 -15.17
N ALA A 51 -13.44 -13.80 -14.04
CA ALA A 51 -14.23 -13.71 -12.82
C ALA A 51 -14.36 -12.23 -12.41
N LYS A 52 -15.57 -11.69 -12.45
CA LYS A 52 -15.86 -10.33 -12.00
C LYS A 52 -16.43 -10.36 -10.59
N LEU A 53 -15.81 -9.58 -9.71
CA LEU A 53 -16.36 -9.32 -8.38
C LEU A 53 -17.54 -8.37 -8.53
N HIS A 54 -18.75 -8.91 -8.37
CA HIS A 54 -19.95 -8.09 -8.26
C HIS A 54 -20.07 -7.58 -6.83
N MET A 55 -19.71 -6.32 -6.62
CA MET A 55 -19.99 -5.63 -5.36
C MET A 55 -21.37 -4.99 -5.41
N ARG A 56 -22.10 -5.05 -4.29
CA ARG A 56 -23.35 -4.33 -4.14
C ARG A 56 -23.05 -2.83 -4.20
N CYS A 57 -23.73 -2.11 -5.09
CA CYS A 57 -23.65 -0.65 -5.13
C CYS A 57 -24.13 -0.11 -3.78
N GLY A 58 -23.24 0.56 -3.04
CA GLY A 58 -23.60 1.22 -1.79
C GLY A 58 -24.59 2.34 -2.05
N SER A 59 -25.61 2.50 -1.19
CA SER A 59 -26.46 3.69 -1.27
C SER A 59 -25.56 4.90 -0.99
N GLY A 60 -25.44 5.81 -1.97
CA GLY A 60 -24.54 6.97 -1.94
C GLY A 60 -24.88 8.05 -0.89
N THR A 61 -25.41 7.67 0.26
CA THR A 61 -25.46 8.53 1.44
C THR A 61 -24.06 8.56 2.04
N LEU A 62 -23.32 9.64 1.75
CA LEU A 62 -22.11 10.06 2.47
C LEU A 62 -22.47 10.39 3.92
N LEU A 63 -22.84 9.37 4.70
CA LEU A 63 -22.83 9.43 6.15
C LEU A 63 -21.37 9.33 6.55
N LEU A 64 -20.67 10.47 6.56
CA LEU A 64 -19.37 10.52 7.17
C LEU A 64 -19.55 10.01 8.60
N PRO A 65 -18.78 8.98 9.02
CA PRO A 65 -18.94 8.45 10.36
C PRO A 65 -18.70 9.58 11.37
N ALA A 66 -19.41 9.54 12.50
CA ALA A 66 -19.25 10.52 13.58
C ALA A 66 -17.82 10.61 14.16
N TRP A 67 -16.86 9.86 13.64
CA TRP A 67 -15.44 9.95 14.00
C TRP A 67 -14.67 10.91 13.10
N HIS A 68 -15.25 11.32 11.97
CA HIS A 68 -14.57 12.16 10.98
C HIS A 68 -14.20 13.54 11.54
N HIS A 69 -15.08 14.15 12.34
CA HIS A 69 -14.79 15.43 13.00
C HIS A 69 -13.62 15.31 14.00
N ARG A 70 -13.50 14.16 14.70
CA ARG A 70 -12.39 13.93 15.65
C ARG A 70 -11.06 13.82 14.93
N VAL A 71 -11.03 13.17 13.76
CA VAL A 71 -9.83 13.06 12.93
C VAL A 71 -9.40 14.42 12.39
N VAL A 72 -10.35 15.25 11.93
CA VAL A 72 -10.07 16.60 11.42
C VAL A 72 -9.57 17.53 12.54
N ILE A 73 -10.17 17.48 13.72
CA ILE A 73 -9.71 18.31 14.85
C ILE A 73 -8.33 17.87 15.31
N LEU A 74 -8.08 16.57 15.42
CA LEU A 74 -6.78 16.04 15.84
C LEU A 74 -5.66 16.40 14.84
N SER A 75 -5.94 16.35 13.54
CA SER A 75 -4.95 16.71 12.52
C SER A 75 -4.61 18.21 12.54
N LEU A 76 -5.60 19.08 12.74
CA LEU A 76 -5.38 20.53 12.91
C LEU A 76 -4.54 20.84 14.16
N LEU A 77 -4.82 20.17 15.27
CA LEU A 77 -4.04 20.35 16.51
C LEU A 77 -2.58 19.93 16.31
N LEU A 78 -2.33 18.76 15.71
CA LEU A 78 -0.98 18.29 15.44
C LEU A 78 -0.21 19.22 14.49
N ALA A 79 -0.87 19.74 13.46
CA ALA A 79 -0.26 20.70 12.54
C ALA A 79 0.12 22.02 13.24
N SER A 80 -0.75 22.53 14.13
CA SER A 80 -0.47 23.75 14.88
C SER A 80 0.71 23.60 15.85
N LEU A 81 0.83 22.44 16.51
CA LEU A 81 1.94 22.13 17.40
C LEU A 81 3.26 22.05 16.64
N ALA A 82 3.27 21.40 15.47
CA ALA A 82 4.45 21.34 14.62
C ALA A 82 4.87 22.74 14.14
N ALA A 83 3.92 23.58 13.74
CA ALA A 83 4.20 24.95 13.31
C ALA A 83 4.77 25.82 14.45
N MET A 84 4.23 25.70 15.67
CA MET A 84 4.75 26.42 16.84
C MET A 84 6.17 25.99 17.20
N ALA A 85 6.47 24.69 17.16
CA ALA A 85 7.82 24.19 17.40
C ALA A 85 8.82 24.75 16.38
N LEU A 86 8.46 24.75 15.09
CA LEU A 86 9.29 25.34 14.03
C LEU A 86 9.48 26.85 14.24
N ALA A 87 8.43 27.58 14.56
CA ALA A 87 8.51 29.02 14.85
C ALA A 87 9.42 29.32 16.05
N GLN A 88 9.35 28.53 17.12
CA GLN A 88 10.22 28.68 18.29
C GLN A 88 11.70 28.41 17.95
N THR A 89 11.98 27.37 17.15
CA THR A 89 13.35 27.10 16.71
C THR A 89 13.90 28.21 15.79
N ALA A 90 13.07 28.76 14.91
CA ALA A 90 13.46 29.89 14.06
C ALA A 90 13.69 31.17 14.88
N LEU A 91 12.86 31.46 15.89
CA LEU A 91 13.03 32.62 16.76
C LEU A 91 14.31 32.50 17.60
N SER A 92 14.60 31.30 18.09
CA SER A 92 15.82 31.02 18.88
C SER A 92 17.08 31.24 18.05
N THR A 93 17.09 30.78 16.79
CA THR A 93 18.24 30.96 15.88
C THR A 93 18.43 32.41 15.45
N LEU A 94 17.35 33.19 15.32
CA LEU A 94 17.43 34.64 15.04
C LEU A 94 17.98 35.42 16.23
N LEU A 95 17.53 35.11 17.45
CA LEU A 95 18.03 35.76 18.68
C LEU A 95 19.51 35.44 18.95
N GLU A 96 19.97 34.23 18.64
CA GLU A 96 21.40 33.87 18.74
C GLU A 96 22.25 34.62 17.71
N LYS A 97 21.70 34.87 16.52
CA LYS A 97 22.36 35.63 15.45
C LYS A 97 22.51 37.11 15.78
N ASP A 98 21.52 37.71 16.46
CA ASP A 98 21.57 39.12 16.90
C ASP A 98 22.38 39.29 18.21
N GLY A 99 22.43 38.26 19.06
CA GLY A 99 23.27 38.23 20.27
C GLY A 99 24.78 38.17 19.99
N ALA A 100 25.20 37.80 18.77
CA ALA A 100 26.61 37.78 18.37
C ALA A 100 27.20 39.18 18.06
N ILE A 101 26.39 40.25 18.04
CA ILE A 101 26.86 41.59 17.61
C ILE A 101 27.02 42.58 18.78
N THR A 102 26.58 42.28 20.02
CA THR A 102 26.78 43.23 21.15
C THR A 102 27.10 42.57 22.50
N SER A 103 28.39 42.33 22.80
CA SER A 103 29.02 42.73 24.08
C SER A 103 30.53 42.38 24.13
N PRO A 104 31.43 43.33 24.50
CA PRO A 104 32.87 43.11 24.59
C PRO A 104 33.35 42.74 26.01
N ARG A 105 34.40 41.87 26.08
CA ARG A 105 35.23 41.49 27.26
C ARG A 105 34.45 40.72 28.37
N GLN A 106 35.00 39.73 29.08
CA GLN A 106 36.35 39.41 29.52
C GLN A 106 36.28 38.00 30.14
N GLY A 107 37.24 37.09 29.90
CA GLY A 107 37.39 35.92 30.78
C GLY A 107 37.95 34.64 30.17
N ARG A 108 39.28 34.48 30.32
CA ARG A 108 40.05 33.25 30.59
C ARG A 108 39.73 31.92 29.83
N ARG A 109 40.80 31.43 29.18
CA ARG A 109 41.10 30.10 28.58
C ARG A 109 40.57 28.88 29.38
N PRO A 110 40.42 27.68 28.75
CA PRO A 110 41.57 26.76 28.62
C PRO A 110 41.65 25.91 27.33
N CYS A 111 42.90 25.55 27.02
CA CYS A 111 43.36 24.26 26.46
C CYS A 111 42.75 23.70 25.16
N CYS A 112 43.51 23.81 24.06
CA CYS A 112 43.69 22.67 23.15
C CYS A 112 45.19 22.47 22.88
N LYS A 113 45.71 21.37 23.43
CA LYS A 113 46.97 20.72 23.08
C LYS A 113 46.81 20.03 21.72
N PHE A 114 47.86 20.13 20.90
CA PHE A 114 48.40 19.09 20.00
C PHE A 114 47.49 18.35 19.01
N CYS A 115 47.74 18.59 17.71
CA CYS A 115 48.16 17.61 16.67
C CYS A 115 48.14 18.36 15.33
N SER A 116 49.28 18.87 14.85
CA SER A 116 50.26 18.18 13.98
C SER A 116 49.68 17.79 12.61
N GLY A 117 50.16 18.45 11.56
CA GLY A 117 49.83 18.18 10.16
C GLY A 117 50.27 19.31 9.24
N ASP A 118 51.58 19.41 9.01
CA ASP A 118 52.20 20.22 7.95
C ASP A 118 51.66 19.85 6.57
N VAL A 119 51.29 20.85 5.76
CA VAL A 119 51.65 20.89 4.33
C VAL A 119 51.91 22.34 3.94
N THR A 120 53.19 22.64 3.75
CA THR A 120 53.74 23.82 3.08
C THR A 120 53.44 23.81 1.57
N ILE A 121 53.04 24.95 1.02
CA ILE A 121 53.39 25.33 -0.36
C ILE A 121 53.92 26.76 -0.30
N HIS A 122 55.24 26.89 -0.46
CA HIS A 122 55.89 28.15 -0.80
C HIS A 122 55.74 28.40 -2.31
N THR A 123 55.42 29.66 -2.62
CA THR A 123 55.71 30.45 -3.83
C THR A 123 56.01 29.72 -5.14
#